data_AF-A0A0M3V5Y6-F1
#
_entry.id   AF-A0A0M3V5Y6-F1
#
_cell.length_a   1.000
_cell.length_b   1.000
_cell.length_c   1.000
_cell.angle_alpha   90.00
_cell.angle_beta   90.00
_cell.angle_gamma   90.00
#
_symmetry.space_group_name_H-M   'P 1'
#
loop_
_entity.id
_entity.type
_entity.pdbx_description
1 polymer ?
#
loop_
_entity_poly.entity_id
_entity_poly.type
_entity_poly.pdbx_seq_one_letter_code
_entity_poly.pdbx_strand_id
1 'polypeptide(L)'
;MVLIRKIISAFIATGLVTGTVYLGIQSGKDNRFVVWFGIASATAAPVGLALFGYAISRSDDEIIQRLSKVPEIERLIEQAKTQEEKIQVLEAERSRLAEIVKIESRRQAALDRIDSLERDAVRILAELENLDRELILIDEQVGESAISEEIRRLRERVKAREDGDVILRLGSRVYRLDRDIIKALPFGLGNPLIAYFRIAEKLEKTFIPKIRR
;
A
#
# COMPACT_ATOMS: atom_id res chain seq x y z
N MET A 1 52.37 -7.91 -44.28
CA MET A 1 51.41 -6.82 -44.59
C MET A 1 50.87 -6.10 -43.35
N VAL A 2 50.48 -6.82 -42.28
CA VAL A 2 49.94 -6.25 -41.03
C VAL A 2 50.95 -5.34 -40.29
N LEU A 3 52.23 -5.74 -40.22
CA LEU A 3 53.27 -4.98 -39.51
C LEU A 3 53.51 -3.59 -40.11
N ILE A 4 53.54 -3.49 -41.45
CA ILE A 4 53.71 -2.21 -42.17
C ILE A 4 52.53 -1.28 -41.90
N ARG A 5 51.29 -1.81 -41.89
CA ARG A 5 50.09 -1.03 -41.56
C ARG A 5 50.11 -0.50 -40.12
N LYS A 6 50.61 -1.29 -39.16
CA LYS A 6 50.76 -0.88 -37.75
C LYS A 6 51.80 0.22 -37.56
N ILE A 7 52.92 0.14 -38.27
CA ILE A 7 53.96 1.18 -38.24
C ILE A 7 53.41 2.48 -38.81
N ILE A 8 52.73 2.41 -39.96
CA ILE A 8 52.10 3.60 -40.57
C ILE A 8 51.03 4.20 -39.65
N SER A 9 50.18 3.38 -39.01
CA SER A 9 49.18 3.89 -38.07
C SER A 9 49.81 4.52 -36.82
N ALA A 10 50.92 3.98 -36.31
CA ALA A 10 51.65 4.55 -35.19
C ALA A 10 52.25 5.92 -35.52
N PHE A 11 52.83 6.08 -36.71
CA PHE A 11 53.35 7.36 -37.18
C PHE A 11 52.23 8.40 -37.35
N ILE A 12 51.09 8.01 -37.95
CA ILE A 12 49.93 8.89 -38.12
C ILE A 12 49.35 9.30 -36.75
N ALA A 13 49.19 8.35 -35.83
CA ALA A 13 48.69 8.61 -34.48
C ALA A 13 49.59 9.60 -33.72
N THR A 14 50.91 9.39 -33.78
CA THR A 14 51.89 10.27 -33.13
C THR A 14 51.85 11.67 -33.74
N GLY A 15 51.74 11.79 -35.06
CA GLY A 15 51.61 13.08 -35.74
C GLY A 15 50.34 13.84 -35.36
N LEU A 16 49.20 13.15 -35.27
CA LEU A 16 47.92 13.76 -34.89
C LEU A 16 47.92 14.24 -33.44
N VAL A 17 48.41 13.42 -32.50
CA VAL A 17 48.48 13.79 -31.08
C VAL A 17 49.49 14.92 -30.86
N THR A 18 50.65 14.88 -31.53
CA THR A 18 51.64 15.97 -31.41
C THR A 18 51.10 17.27 -32.01
N GLY A 19 50.38 17.20 -33.12
CA GLY A 19 49.75 18.35 -33.76
C GLY A 19 48.64 18.99 -32.92
N THR A 20 47.79 18.19 -32.27
CA THR A 20 46.74 18.71 -31.37
C THR A 20 47.34 19.36 -30.13
N VAL A 21 48.38 18.77 -29.54
CA VAL A 21 49.09 19.36 -28.39
C VAL A 21 49.79 20.66 -28.78
N TYR A 22 50.44 20.71 -29.94
CA TYR A 22 51.08 21.92 -30.46
C TYR A 22 50.08 23.06 -30.65
N LEU A 23 48.92 22.78 -31.25
CA LEU A 23 47.84 23.75 -31.40
C LEU A 23 47.28 24.22 -30.05
N GLY A 24 47.25 23.36 -29.04
CA GLY A 24 46.85 23.72 -27.68
C GLY A 24 47.82 24.73 -27.04
N ILE A 25 49.13 24.52 -27.21
CA ILE A 25 50.16 25.45 -26.72
C ILE A 25 50.09 26.78 -27.47
N GLN A 26 49.84 26.76 -28.78
CA GLN A 26 49.76 27.96 -29.61
C GLN A 26 48.47 28.75 -29.38
N SER A 27 47.36 28.06 -29.09
CA SER A 27 46.08 28.63 -28.64
C SER A 27 46.21 29.45 -27.35
N GLY A 28 47.09 29.04 -26.42
CA GLY A 28 47.40 29.82 -25.22
C GLY A 28 48.17 31.12 -25.47
N LYS A 29 48.76 31.29 -26.66
CA LYS A 29 49.53 32.49 -27.05
C LYS A 29 48.77 33.41 -27.99
N ASP A 30 47.90 32.86 -28.84
CA ASP A 30 47.14 33.60 -29.85
C ASP A 30 45.70 33.09 -29.96
N ASN A 31 44.72 33.98 -29.74
CA ASN A 31 43.28 33.65 -29.78
C ASN A 31 42.79 33.11 -31.14
N ARG A 32 43.55 33.33 -32.21
CA ARG A 32 43.21 32.83 -33.56
C ARG A 32 43.28 31.30 -33.67
N PHE A 33 44.08 30.65 -32.82
CA PHE A 33 44.25 29.20 -32.84
C PHE A 33 43.27 28.44 -31.95
N VAL A 34 42.46 29.13 -31.15
CA VAL A 34 41.46 28.51 -30.26
C VAL A 34 40.43 27.70 -31.05
N VAL A 35 39.94 28.25 -32.17
CA VAL A 35 38.96 27.57 -33.04
C VAL A 35 39.58 26.34 -33.70
N TRP A 36 40.82 26.46 -34.20
CA TRP A 36 41.55 25.36 -34.81
C TRP A 36 41.89 24.26 -33.81
N PHE A 37 42.23 24.62 -32.58
CA PHE A 37 42.43 23.68 -31.48
C PHE A 37 41.13 22.95 -31.13
N GLY A 38 40.00 23.65 -31.05
CA GLY A 38 38.69 23.04 -30.77
C GLY A 38 38.32 21.96 -31.80
N ILE A 39 38.50 22.25 -33.10
CA ILE A 39 38.22 21.28 -34.18
C ILE A 39 39.21 20.10 -34.11
N ALA A 40 40.51 20.38 -33.90
CA ALA A 40 41.53 19.35 -33.82
C ALA A 40 41.34 18.45 -32.58
N SER A 41 40.95 19.00 -31.44
CA SER A 41 40.66 18.22 -30.23
C SER A 41 39.40 17.37 -30.37
N ALA A 42 38.38 17.84 -31.08
CA ALA A 42 37.15 17.09 -31.29
C ALA A 42 37.32 15.92 -32.28
N THR A 43 38.24 16.04 -33.24
CA THR A 43 38.37 15.09 -34.37
C THR A 43 39.68 14.30 -34.33
N ALA A 44 40.82 14.99 -34.26
CA ALA A 44 42.14 14.37 -34.34
C ALA A 44 42.55 13.68 -33.03
N ALA A 45 42.11 14.16 -31.86
CA ALA A 45 42.47 13.51 -30.59
C ALA A 45 41.81 12.14 -30.40
N PRO A 46 40.49 11.94 -30.63
CA PRO A 46 39.86 10.62 -30.54
C PRO A 46 40.42 9.64 -31.57
N VAL A 47 40.63 10.09 -32.82
CA VAL A 47 41.17 9.25 -33.90
C VAL A 47 42.64 8.91 -33.65
N GLY A 48 43.45 9.85 -33.18
CA GLY A 48 44.84 9.63 -32.81
C GLY A 48 44.99 8.62 -31.68
N LEU A 49 44.18 8.73 -30.62
CA LEU A 49 44.15 7.77 -29.52
C LEU A 49 43.67 6.38 -29.95
N ALA A 50 42.65 6.29 -30.80
CA ALA A 50 42.17 5.01 -31.33
C ALA A 50 43.23 4.31 -32.19
N LEU A 51 43.93 5.05 -33.05
CA LEU A 51 45.02 4.51 -33.88
C LEU A 51 46.25 4.14 -33.04
N PHE A 52 46.53 4.89 -31.97
CA PHE A 52 47.58 4.55 -31.01
C PHE A 52 47.24 3.26 -30.26
N GLY A 53 45.98 3.10 -29.81
CA GLY A 53 45.48 1.86 -29.22
C GLY A 53 45.57 0.67 -30.18
N TYR A 54 45.25 0.87 -31.46
CA TYR A 54 45.37 -0.16 -32.50
C TYR A 54 46.83 -0.53 -32.83
N ALA A 55 47.75 0.44 -32.76
CA ALA A 55 49.17 0.18 -32.95
C ALA A 55 49.79 -0.55 -31.75
N ILE A 56 49.31 -0.26 -30.54
CA ILE A 56 49.76 -0.86 -29.27
C ILE A 56 49.13 -2.22 -29.01
N SER A 57 47.93 -2.51 -29.55
CA SER A 57 47.30 -3.83 -29.42
C SER A 57 48.14 -4.90 -30.14
N ARG A 58 49.07 -5.47 -29.38
CA ARG A 58 49.70 -6.76 -29.65
C ARG A 58 48.71 -7.82 -29.20
N SER A 59 48.18 -8.59 -30.15
CA SER A 59 47.66 -9.95 -29.98
C SER A 59 47.51 -10.41 -28.52
N ASP A 60 46.48 -9.90 -27.84
CA ASP A 60 46.25 -10.11 -26.41
C ASP A 60 45.95 -11.58 -26.05
N ASP A 61 45.59 -12.40 -27.04
CA ASP A 61 45.27 -13.82 -26.84
C ASP A 61 46.47 -14.65 -26.31
N GLU A 62 47.72 -14.34 -26.69
CA GLU A 62 48.89 -15.09 -26.22
C GLU A 62 49.34 -14.71 -24.81
N ILE A 63 49.11 -13.46 -24.39
CA ILE A 63 49.44 -12.98 -23.04
C ILE A 63 48.35 -13.41 -22.06
N ILE A 64 47.07 -13.38 -22.47
CA ILE A 64 45.95 -13.89 -21.67
C ILE A 64 46.10 -15.41 -21.45
N GLN A 65 46.54 -16.18 -22.44
CA GLN A 65 46.85 -17.62 -22.26
C GLN A 65 48.08 -17.91 -21.38
N ARG A 66 49.03 -16.97 -21.26
CA ARG A 66 50.20 -17.12 -20.38
C ARG A 66 49.91 -16.65 -18.95
N LEU A 67 49.05 -15.66 -18.78
CA LEU A 67 48.59 -15.18 -17.47
C LEU A 67 47.57 -16.14 -16.84
N SER A 68 46.73 -16.82 -17.63
CA SER A 68 45.82 -17.86 -17.11
C SER A 68 46.53 -19.12 -16.60
N LYS A 69 47.82 -19.30 -16.90
CA LYS A 69 48.65 -20.41 -16.38
C LYS A 69 49.36 -20.07 -15.07
N VAL A 70 49.15 -18.88 -14.51
CA VAL A 70 49.78 -18.48 -13.24
C VAL A 70 48.84 -18.88 -12.09
N PRO A 71 49.26 -19.82 -11.21
CA PRO A 71 48.41 -20.36 -10.14
C PRO A 71 47.95 -19.30 -9.12
N GLU A 72 48.59 -18.14 -9.07
CA GLU A 72 48.17 -17.01 -8.24
C GLU A 72 46.90 -16.34 -8.78
N ILE A 73 46.69 -16.31 -10.10
CA ILE A 73 45.46 -15.76 -10.69
C ILE A 73 44.28 -16.71 -10.47
N GLU A 74 44.47 -18.02 -10.56
CA GLU A 74 43.44 -19.00 -10.18
C GLU A 74 43.03 -18.85 -8.72
N ARG A 75 44.00 -18.71 -7.80
CA ARG A 75 43.70 -18.44 -6.38
C ARG A 75 42.92 -17.15 -6.19
N LEU A 76 43.25 -16.08 -6.91
CA LEU A 76 42.52 -14.81 -6.84
C LEU A 76 41.11 -14.91 -7.44
N ILE A 77 40.91 -15.69 -8.51
CA ILE A 77 39.60 -15.95 -9.11
C ILE A 77 38.73 -16.80 -8.17
N GLU A 78 39.32 -17.80 -7.51
CA GLU A 78 38.61 -18.67 -6.57
C GLU A 78 38.24 -17.93 -5.28
N GLN A 79 39.12 -17.06 -4.80
CA GLN A 79 38.84 -16.10 -3.72
C GLN A 79 37.75 -15.09 -4.11
N ALA A 80 37.78 -14.57 -5.34
CA ALA A 80 36.74 -13.66 -5.82
C ALA A 80 35.38 -14.36 -5.91
N LYS A 81 35.32 -15.61 -6.38
CA LYS A 81 34.09 -16.43 -6.41
C LYS A 81 33.53 -16.69 -5.00
N THR A 82 34.38 -17.04 -4.04
CA THR A 82 33.94 -17.25 -2.65
C THR A 82 33.50 -15.95 -1.98
N GLN A 83 34.10 -14.81 -2.34
CA GLN A 83 33.63 -13.51 -1.89
C GLN A 83 32.28 -13.13 -2.52
N GLU A 84 32.08 -13.45 -3.80
CA GLU A 84 30.81 -13.21 -4.51
C GLU A 84 29.67 -14.05 -3.91
N GLU A 85 29.90 -15.33 -3.60
CA GLU A 85 28.95 -16.17 -2.87
C GLU A 85 28.64 -15.59 -1.48
N LYS A 86 29.65 -15.09 -0.77
CA LYS A 86 29.46 -14.44 0.53
C LYS A 86 28.63 -13.15 0.42
N ILE A 87 28.84 -12.37 -0.64
CA ILE A 87 28.04 -11.17 -0.91
C ILE A 87 26.59 -11.55 -1.19
N GLN A 88 26.33 -12.59 -1.99
CA GLN A 88 24.97 -13.07 -2.26
C GLN A 88 24.25 -13.53 -0.99
N VAL A 89 24.94 -14.26 -0.10
CA VAL A 89 24.38 -14.67 1.20
C VAL A 89 24.04 -13.44 2.06
N LEU A 90 24.93 -12.44 2.10
CA LEU A 90 24.71 -11.20 2.86
C LEU A 90 23.56 -10.36 2.28
N GLU A 91 23.39 -10.32 0.95
CA GLU A 91 22.26 -9.66 0.32
C GLU A 91 20.94 -10.36 0.63
N ALA A 92 20.92 -11.69 0.63
CA ALA A 92 19.77 -12.48 1.02
C ALA A 92 19.41 -12.26 2.51
N GLU A 93 20.40 -12.25 3.40
CA GLU A 93 20.20 -11.93 4.83
C GLU A 93 19.69 -10.50 5.02
N ARG A 94 20.26 -9.52 4.31
CA ARG A 94 19.81 -8.12 4.36
C ARG A 94 18.35 -8.00 3.92
N SER A 95 17.96 -8.68 2.84
CA SER A 95 16.58 -8.71 2.35
C SER A 95 15.63 -9.29 3.41
N ARG A 96 16.04 -10.41 4.03
CA ARG A 96 15.29 -11.06 5.10
C ARG A 96 15.13 -10.16 6.33
N LEU A 97 16.19 -9.46 6.74
CA LEU A 97 16.14 -8.50 7.83
C LEU A 97 15.21 -7.32 7.52
N ALA A 98 15.23 -6.81 6.29
CA ALA A 98 14.32 -5.74 5.86
C ALA A 98 12.85 -6.18 5.95
N GLU A 99 12.56 -7.44 5.60
CA GLU A 99 11.22 -8.01 5.74
C GLU A 99 10.79 -8.13 7.21
N ILE A 100 11.68 -8.61 8.09
CA ILE A 100 11.43 -8.69 9.54
C ILE A 100 11.11 -7.31 10.10
N VAL A 101 11.91 -6.30 9.78
CA VAL A 101 11.69 -4.91 10.23
C VAL A 101 10.35 -4.39 9.73
N LYS A 102 9.98 -4.66 8.48
CA LYS A 102 8.67 -4.25 7.93
C LYS A 102 7.50 -4.88 8.68
N ILE A 103 7.61 -6.15 9.05
CA ILE A 103 6.59 -6.86 9.83
C ILE A 103 6.51 -6.29 11.24
N GLU A 104 7.65 -6.05 11.89
CA GLU A 104 7.68 -5.53 13.26
C GLU A 104 7.14 -4.09 13.33
N SER A 105 7.47 -3.24 12.36
CA SER A 105 6.90 -1.89 12.28
C SER A 105 5.38 -1.91 12.10
N ARG A 106 4.84 -2.87 11.33
CA ARG A 106 3.38 -3.05 11.20
C ARG A 106 2.76 -3.53 12.49
N ARG A 107 3.42 -4.45 13.20
CA ARG A 107 2.99 -4.94 14.51
C ARG A 107 2.93 -3.80 15.51
N GLN A 108 3.97 -2.96 15.58
CA GLN A 108 4.00 -1.80 16.47
C GLN A 108 2.88 -0.81 16.15
N ALA A 109 2.69 -0.46 14.87
CA ALA A 109 1.61 0.44 14.47
C ALA A 109 0.21 -0.10 14.82
N ALA A 110 0.02 -1.43 14.78
CA ALA A 110 -1.22 -2.05 15.20
C ALA A 110 -1.42 -1.97 16.72
N LEU A 111 -0.36 -2.20 17.51
CA LEU A 111 -0.38 -2.05 18.97
C LEU A 111 -0.70 -0.62 19.39
N ASP A 112 -0.02 0.37 18.80
CA ASP A 112 -0.27 1.79 19.10
C ASP A 112 -1.72 2.18 18.80
N ARG A 113 -2.32 1.57 17.76
CA ARG A 113 -3.72 1.80 17.40
C ARG A 113 -4.68 1.13 18.37
N ILE A 114 -4.35 -0.06 18.89
CA ILE A 114 -5.12 -0.71 19.96
C ILE A 114 -5.12 0.18 21.20
N ASP A 115 -3.95 0.62 21.66
CA ASP A 115 -3.81 1.48 22.84
C ASP A 115 -4.56 2.82 22.70
N SER A 116 -4.60 3.38 21.49
CA SER A 116 -5.39 4.59 21.20
C SER A 116 -6.88 4.32 21.32
N LEU A 117 -7.35 3.21 20.74
CA LEU A 117 -8.77 2.83 20.79
C LEU A 117 -9.23 2.47 22.19
N GLU A 118 -8.38 1.84 22.99
CA GLU A 118 -8.68 1.54 24.40
C GLU A 118 -8.84 2.83 25.21
N ARG A 119 -7.95 3.81 25.01
CA ARG A 119 -8.08 5.14 25.64
C ARG A 119 -9.35 5.85 25.23
N ASP A 120 -9.71 5.79 23.95
CA ASP A 120 -10.97 6.35 23.46
C ASP A 120 -12.19 5.63 24.06
N ALA A 121 -12.16 4.30 24.19
CA ALA A 121 -13.23 3.53 24.81
C ALA A 121 -13.45 3.93 26.27
N VAL A 122 -12.37 4.08 27.04
CA VAL A 122 -12.44 4.55 28.44
C VAL A 122 -13.06 5.96 28.50
N ARG A 123 -12.64 6.87 27.62
CA ARG A 123 -13.21 8.22 27.54
C ARG A 123 -14.70 8.20 27.22
N ILE A 124 -15.10 7.41 26.21
CA ILE A 124 -16.51 7.28 25.80
C ILE A 124 -17.36 6.71 26.94
N LEU A 125 -16.85 5.71 27.66
CA LEU A 125 -17.57 5.14 28.82
C LEU A 125 -17.74 6.17 29.94
N ALA A 126 -16.73 6.98 30.21
CA ALA A 126 -16.84 8.06 31.19
C ALA A 126 -17.82 9.16 30.74
N GLU A 127 -17.84 9.51 29.45
CA GLU A 127 -18.84 10.43 28.88
C GLU A 127 -20.26 9.85 29.00
N LEU A 128 -20.45 8.56 28.71
CA LEU A 128 -21.73 7.88 28.85
C LEU A 128 -22.22 7.91 30.31
N GLU A 129 -21.35 7.60 31.27
CA GLU A 129 -21.69 7.63 32.70
C GLU A 129 -22.12 9.04 33.14
N ASN A 130 -21.47 10.09 32.61
CA ASN A 130 -21.86 11.47 32.90
C ASN A 130 -23.23 11.81 32.31
N LEU A 131 -23.51 11.38 31.08
CA LEU A 131 -24.81 11.59 30.43
C LEU A 131 -25.93 10.84 31.16
N ASP A 132 -25.66 9.62 31.64
CA ASP A 132 -26.64 8.86 32.45
C ASP A 132 -26.97 9.60 33.75
N ARG A 133 -25.97 10.19 34.42
CA ARG A 133 -26.21 11.03 35.61
C ARG A 133 -27.01 12.27 35.28
N GLU A 134 -26.72 12.93 34.16
CA GLU A 134 -27.47 14.10 33.70
C GLU A 134 -28.93 13.75 33.39
N LEU A 135 -29.17 12.60 32.74
CA LEU A 135 -30.52 12.09 32.49
C LEU A 135 -31.29 11.82 33.78
N ILE A 136 -30.64 11.23 34.79
CA ILE A 136 -31.27 11.00 36.09
C ILE A 136 -31.69 12.33 36.72
N LEU A 137 -30.82 13.34 36.72
CA LEU A 137 -31.13 14.67 37.26
C LEU A 137 -32.28 15.35 36.50
N ILE A 138 -32.32 15.22 35.18
CA ILE A 138 -33.42 15.75 34.35
C ILE A 138 -34.72 15.01 34.66
N ASP A 139 -34.70 13.68 34.73
CA ASP A 139 -35.90 12.88 35.01
C ASP A 139 -36.43 13.13 36.45
N GLU A 140 -35.55 13.35 37.43
CA GLU A 140 -35.93 13.80 38.79
C GLU A 140 -36.64 15.17 38.76
N GLN A 141 -36.11 16.13 38.01
CA GLN A 141 -36.74 17.45 37.85
C GLN A 141 -38.10 17.39 37.14
N VAL A 142 -38.26 16.45 36.19
CA VAL A 142 -39.52 16.27 35.46
C VAL A 142 -40.55 15.49 36.30
N GLY A 143 -40.11 14.60 37.19
CA GLY A 143 -40.97 13.72 38.02
C GLY A 143 -41.96 14.42 38.95
N GLU A 144 -41.74 15.69 39.30
CA GLU A 144 -42.61 16.44 40.24
C GLU A 144 -43.87 17.07 39.60
N SER A 145 -44.05 16.97 38.27
CA SER A 145 -45.14 17.62 37.54
C SER A 145 -46.19 16.64 36.99
N ALA A 146 -47.48 17.01 37.02
CA ALA A 146 -48.56 16.24 36.38
C ALA A 146 -48.37 16.03 34.85
N ILE A 147 -47.54 16.85 34.21
CA ILE A 147 -47.17 16.76 32.79
C ILE A 147 -46.18 15.59 32.54
N SER A 148 -45.49 15.13 33.59
CA SER A 148 -44.51 14.05 33.55
C SER A 148 -45.08 12.70 33.09
N GLU A 149 -46.29 12.35 33.54
CA GLU A 149 -46.95 11.09 33.15
C GLU A 149 -47.34 11.06 31.68
N GLU A 150 -47.77 12.18 31.09
CA GLU A 150 -48.04 12.27 29.66
C GLU A 150 -46.78 12.20 28.82
N ILE A 151 -45.70 12.87 29.26
CA ILE A 151 -44.38 12.81 28.61
C ILE A 151 -43.82 11.38 28.67
N ARG A 152 -43.97 10.68 29.80
CA ARG A 152 -43.52 9.27 29.94
C ARG A 152 -44.25 8.35 28.98
N ARG A 153 -45.58 8.46 28.88
CA ARG A 153 -46.39 7.72 27.90
C ARG A 153 -46.08 8.07 26.45
N LEU A 154 -45.60 9.30 26.19
CA LEU A 154 -45.13 9.69 24.85
C LEU A 154 -43.77 9.06 24.55
N ARG A 155 -42.82 9.12 25.51
CA ARG A 155 -41.48 8.53 25.41
C ARG A 155 -41.55 7.01 25.20
N GLU A 156 -42.41 6.30 25.93
CA GLU A 156 -42.68 4.87 25.74
C GLU A 156 -43.24 4.56 24.34
N ARG A 157 -44.12 5.42 23.80
CA ARG A 157 -44.67 5.25 22.43
C ARG A 157 -43.65 5.51 21.34
N VAL A 158 -42.74 6.47 21.54
CA VAL A 158 -41.66 6.78 20.60
C VAL A 158 -40.62 5.67 20.61
N LYS A 159 -40.20 5.21 21.80
CA LYS A 159 -39.24 4.10 21.95
C LYS A 159 -39.75 2.81 21.31
N ALA A 160 -41.03 2.47 21.52
CA ALA A 160 -41.67 1.34 20.84
C ALA A 160 -41.72 1.47 19.30
N ARG A 161 -41.74 2.70 18.76
CA ARG A 161 -41.65 2.93 17.30
C ARG A 161 -40.22 2.83 16.77
N GLU A 162 -39.23 3.30 17.53
CA GLU A 162 -37.81 3.18 17.17
C GLU A 162 -37.33 1.73 17.19
N ASP A 163 -37.78 0.94 18.18
CA ASP A 163 -37.50 -0.49 18.28
C ASP A 163 -38.20 -1.32 17.17
N GLY A 164 -39.17 -0.71 16.47
CA GLY A 164 -39.90 -1.32 15.35
C GLY A 164 -41.02 -2.25 15.77
N ASP A 165 -41.57 -2.08 16.97
CA ASP A 165 -42.66 -2.89 17.51
C ASP A 165 -44.01 -2.57 16.85
N VAL A 166 -44.80 -3.62 16.64
CA VAL A 166 -46.14 -3.48 16.04
C VAL A 166 -47.14 -3.28 17.18
N ILE A 167 -47.69 -2.06 17.26
CA ILE A 167 -48.74 -1.72 18.22
C ILE A 167 -50.10 -2.01 17.58
N LEU A 168 -50.79 -3.05 18.05
CA LEU A 168 -52.16 -3.38 17.61
C LEU A 168 -53.17 -2.82 18.61
N ARG A 169 -54.09 -2.00 18.11
CA ARG A 169 -55.25 -1.51 18.87
C ARG A 169 -56.48 -2.36 18.51
N LEU A 170 -56.98 -3.13 19.47
CA LEU A 170 -58.24 -3.86 19.37
C LEU A 170 -59.21 -3.32 20.42
N GLY A 171 -60.13 -2.46 19.99
CA GLY A 171 -61.08 -1.77 20.87
C GLY A 171 -60.39 -0.85 21.87
N SER A 172 -60.64 -1.04 23.17
CA SER A 172 -60.05 -0.25 24.27
C SER A 172 -58.69 -0.74 24.75
N ARG A 173 -58.17 -1.85 24.22
CA ARG A 173 -56.89 -2.45 24.64
C ARG A 173 -55.83 -2.33 23.57
N VAL A 174 -54.59 -2.10 24.02
CA VAL A 174 -53.40 -1.96 23.18
C VAL A 174 -52.50 -3.15 23.46
N TYR A 175 -52.19 -3.93 22.42
CA TYR A 175 -51.26 -5.05 22.50
C TYR A 175 -49.97 -4.68 21.78
N ARG A 176 -48.84 -4.82 22.47
CA ARG A 176 -47.48 -4.62 21.94
C ARG A 176 -46.93 -5.98 21.51
N LEU A 177 -46.63 -6.13 20.23
CA LEU A 177 -45.96 -7.32 19.70
C LEU A 177 -44.54 -6.96 19.31
N ASP A 178 -43.61 -7.61 20.01
CA ASP A 178 -42.18 -7.48 19.81
C ASP A 178 -41.80 -8.01 18.41
N ARG A 179 -40.99 -7.24 17.69
CA ARG A 179 -40.58 -7.57 16.31
C ARG A 179 -39.79 -8.88 16.24
N ASP A 180 -39.08 -9.25 17.30
CA ASP A 180 -38.29 -10.48 17.34
C ASP A 180 -39.18 -11.73 17.43
N ILE A 181 -40.33 -11.64 18.07
CA ILE A 181 -41.35 -12.70 18.10
C ILE A 181 -41.97 -12.90 16.70
N ILE A 182 -42.17 -11.80 15.96
CA ILE A 182 -42.72 -11.83 14.60
C ILE A 182 -41.69 -12.44 13.62
N LYS A 183 -40.40 -12.18 13.79
CA LYS A 183 -39.32 -12.78 12.99
C LYS A 183 -39.06 -14.25 13.30
N ALA A 184 -39.31 -14.69 14.54
CA ALA A 184 -39.03 -16.06 14.99
C ALA A 184 -40.08 -17.11 14.55
N LEU A 185 -41.18 -16.70 13.91
CA LEU A 185 -42.20 -17.64 13.43
C LEU A 185 -41.74 -18.37 12.15
N PRO A 186 -41.58 -19.71 12.19
CA PRO A 186 -41.30 -20.48 10.98
C PRO A 186 -42.55 -20.45 10.07
N PHE A 187 -42.35 -20.59 8.76
CA PHE A 187 -43.35 -20.57 7.66
C PHE A 187 -43.58 -19.26 6.90
N GLY A 188 -42.59 -18.37 6.77
CA GLY A 188 -42.67 -17.26 5.79
C GLY A 188 -43.81 -16.26 6.03
N LEU A 189 -44.35 -16.23 7.25
CA LEU A 189 -45.42 -15.36 7.72
C LEU A 189 -44.94 -13.95 8.12
N GLY A 190 -43.66 -13.62 7.84
CA GLY A 190 -43.06 -12.32 8.14
C GLY A 190 -43.62 -11.15 7.33
N ASN A 191 -44.62 -11.38 6.47
CA ASN A 191 -45.33 -10.33 5.76
C ASN A 191 -46.67 -10.05 6.47
N PRO A 192 -46.88 -8.88 7.10
CA PRO A 192 -48.10 -8.55 7.85
C PRO A 192 -49.38 -8.66 7.00
N LEU A 193 -49.27 -8.58 5.68
CA LEU A 193 -50.36 -8.79 4.74
C LEU A 193 -50.93 -10.22 4.75
N ILE A 194 -50.10 -11.24 5.00
CA ILE A 194 -50.54 -12.65 5.03
C ILE A 194 -51.26 -12.97 6.34
N ALA A 195 -50.83 -12.37 7.47
CA ALA A 195 -51.56 -12.44 8.73
C ALA A 195 -52.96 -11.80 8.58
N TYR A 196 -53.06 -10.67 7.87
CA TYR A 196 -54.33 -10.05 7.51
C TYR A 196 -55.19 -10.97 6.62
N PHE A 197 -54.60 -11.59 5.59
CA PHE A 197 -55.30 -12.50 4.68
C PHE A 197 -55.82 -13.75 5.39
N ARG A 198 -55.03 -14.34 6.29
CA ARG A 198 -55.46 -15.53 7.05
C ARG A 198 -56.54 -15.21 8.07
N ILE A 199 -56.55 -14.02 8.66
CA ILE A 199 -57.65 -13.56 9.52
C ILE A 199 -58.92 -13.29 8.69
N ALA A 200 -58.78 -12.68 7.52
CA ALA A 200 -59.89 -12.46 6.58
C ALA A 200 -60.48 -13.78 6.05
N GLU A 201 -59.64 -14.74 5.66
CA GLU A 201 -60.07 -16.07 5.17
C GLU A 201 -60.73 -16.90 6.29
N LYS A 202 -60.27 -16.74 7.54
CA LYS A 202 -60.87 -17.39 8.71
C LYS A 202 -62.20 -16.72 9.11
N LEU A 203 -62.36 -15.42 8.87
CA LEU A 203 -63.64 -14.72 9.01
C LEU A 203 -64.63 -15.13 7.91
N GLU A 204 -64.18 -15.27 6.66
CA GLU A 204 -65.02 -15.67 5.53
C GLU A 204 -65.55 -17.11 5.68
N LYS A 205 -64.71 -18.05 6.14
CA LYS A 205 -65.15 -19.43 6.47
C LYS A 205 -66.08 -19.52 7.68
N THR A 206 -66.08 -18.52 8.56
CA THR A 206 -66.99 -18.48 9.72
C THR A 206 -68.34 -17.82 9.37
N PHE A 207 -68.41 -17.05 8.27
CA PHE A 207 -69.59 -16.28 7.87
C PHE A 207 -70.42 -16.87 6.72
N ILE A 208 -70.02 -17.99 6.11
CA ILE A 208 -70.87 -18.72 5.16
C ILE A 208 -71.58 -19.86 5.91
N PRO A 209 -72.82 -19.66 6.41
CA PRO A 209 -73.61 -20.79 6.87
C PRO A 209 -73.97 -21.64 5.66
N LYS A 210 -73.72 -22.93 5.83
CA LYS A 210 -74.16 -24.02 4.96
C LYS A 210 -75.70 -23.95 4.84
N ILE A 211 -76.21 -23.23 3.84
CA ILE A 211 -77.61 -23.39 3.44
C ILE A 211 -77.72 -24.77 2.82
N ARG A 212 -78.23 -25.71 3.61
CA ARG A 212 -78.65 -27.04 3.16
C ARG A 212 -80.04 -27.31 3.72
N ARG A 213 -81.04 -26.82 3.00
CA ARG A 213 -82.21 -27.59 2.54
C ARG A 213 -82.84 -26.86 1.38
#